data_AF-H1DI61-F1
#
_entry.id   AF-H1DI61-F1
#
_cell.length_a   1.000
_cell.length_b   1.000
_cell.length_c   1.000
_cell.angle_alpha   90.00
_cell.angle_beta   90.00
_cell.angle_gamma   90.00
#
_symmetry.space_group_name_H-M   'P 1'
#
loop_
_entity.id
_entity.type
_entity.pdbx_description
1 polymer ?
#
loop_
_entity_poly.entity_id
_entity_poly.type
_entity_poly.pdbx_seq_one_letter_code
_entity_poly.pdbx_strand_id
1 'polypeptide(L)'
;MEELDLTTPSILFSAISLIMLAYTNRFLAYATVIRNLTVEHETNPTPITRKQIENLRKRLYITRSMQIFGVSSLLLCVICTLFIYLGWQLTAIYIFGIALFLLVISLGLSIRELLISVKALEFHLDRIDPFKKRS
;
A
#
# COMPACT_ATOMS: atom_id res chain seq x y z
N MET A 1 -22.60 25.36 8.10
CA MET A 1 -22.14 23.98 8.36
C MET A 1 -22.20 23.28 7.02
N GLU A 2 -21.07 22.84 6.48
CA GLU A 2 -21.07 22.08 5.21
C GLU A 2 -21.79 20.75 5.43
N GLU A 3 -22.88 20.54 4.69
CA GLU A 3 -23.58 19.25 4.67
C GLU A 3 -22.67 18.24 3.97
N LEU A 4 -22.26 17.19 4.69
CA LEU A 4 -21.60 16.04 4.08
C LEU A 4 -22.59 15.34 3.15
N ASP A 5 -22.49 15.64 1.87
CA ASP A 5 -23.35 15.05 0.83
C ASP A 5 -22.89 13.63 0.48
N LEU A 6 -23.86 12.78 0.10
CA LEU A 6 -23.68 11.37 -0.25
C LEU A 6 -22.76 11.15 -1.47
N THR A 7 -22.45 12.22 -2.20
CA THR A 7 -21.49 12.22 -3.31
C THR A 7 -20.04 12.00 -2.86
N THR A 8 -19.67 12.49 -1.67
CA THR A 8 -18.29 12.38 -1.12
C THR A 8 -17.83 10.92 -0.91
N PRO A 9 -18.60 10.06 -0.21
CA PRO A 9 -18.23 8.65 -0.06
C PRO A 9 -18.21 7.87 -1.39
N SER A 10 -19.04 8.25 -2.37
CA SER A 10 -19.07 7.61 -3.69
C SER A 10 -17.78 7.81 -4.47
N ILE A 11 -17.21 9.03 -4.44
CA ILE A 11 -15.93 9.34 -5.09
C ILE A 11 -14.78 8.60 -4.38
N LEU A 12 -14.78 8.60 -3.04
CA LEU A 12 -13.77 7.89 -2.25
C LEU A 12 -13.77 6.38 -2.52
N PHE A 13 -14.95 5.77 -2.68
CA PHE A 13 -15.06 4.35 -3.00
C PHE A 13 -14.39 4.00 -4.33
N SER A 14 -14.60 4.81 -5.37
CA SER A 14 -13.98 4.61 -6.69
C SER A 14 -12.46 4.74 -6.63
N ALA A 15 -11.95 5.81 -6.01
CA ALA A 15 -10.51 6.03 -5.87
C ALA A 15 -9.81 4.93 -5.06
N ILE A 16 -10.40 4.51 -3.93
CA ILE A 16 -9.82 3.47 -3.07
C ILE A 16 -9.83 2.11 -3.79
N SER A 17 -10.84 1.80 -4.59
CA SER A 17 -10.89 0.55 -5.38
C SER A 17 -9.74 0.43 -6.37
N LEU A 18 -9.42 1.52 -7.08
CA LEU A 18 -8.26 1.61 -7.99
C LEU A 18 -6.94 1.41 -7.24
N ILE A 19 -6.80 2.06 -6.08
CA ILE A 19 -5.62 1.95 -5.23
C ILE A 19 -5.45 0.51 -4.70
N MET A 20 -6.54 -0.15 -4.30
CA MET A 20 -6.51 -1.54 -3.83
C MET A 20 -6.07 -2.51 -4.93
N LEU A 21 -6.49 -2.29 -6.17
CA LEU A 21 -6.03 -3.08 -7.31
C LEU A 21 -4.52 -2.92 -7.52
N ALA A 22 -4.03 -1.67 -7.48
CA ALA A 22 -2.59 -1.39 -7.57
C ALA A 22 -1.79 -2.07 -6.43
N TYR A 23 -2.31 -2.02 -5.20
CA TYR A 23 -1.67 -2.65 -4.04
C TYR A 23 -1.65 -4.17 -4.15
N THR A 24 -2.72 -4.77 -4.66
CA THR A 24 -2.82 -6.22 -4.87
C THR A 24 -1.82 -6.67 -5.94
N ASN A 25 -1.72 -5.95 -7.05
CA ASN A 25 -0.73 -6.22 -8.08
C ASN A 25 0.70 -6.18 -7.53
N ARG A 26 1.00 -5.20 -6.67
CA ARG A 26 2.31 -5.06 -6.02
C ARG A 26 2.60 -6.18 -5.03
N PHE A 27 1.60 -6.59 -4.24
CA PHE A 27 1.71 -7.72 -3.32
C PHE A 27 2.02 -9.02 -4.08
N LEU A 28 1.27 -9.29 -5.16
CA LEU A 28 1.48 -10.47 -6.00
C LEU A 28 2.86 -10.47 -6.64
N ALA A 29 3.32 -9.32 -7.16
CA ALA A 29 4.66 -9.19 -7.72
C ALA A 29 5.75 -9.56 -6.68
N TYR A 30 5.67 -9.02 -5.45
CA TYR A 30 6.63 -9.37 -4.40
C TYR A 30 6.54 -10.85 -3.98
N ALA A 31 5.34 -11.41 -3.86
CA ALA A 31 5.16 -12.82 -3.53
C ALA A 31 5.78 -13.74 -4.58
N THR A 32 5.61 -13.43 -5.86
CA THR A 32 6.20 -14.20 -6.97
C THR A 32 7.73 -14.13 -6.94
N VAL A 33 8.32 -12.95 -6.75
CA VAL A 33 9.79 -12.82 -6.67
C VAL A 33 10.35 -13.56 -5.45
N ILE A 34 9.68 -13.49 -4.28
CA ILE A 34 10.08 -14.25 -3.08
C ILE A 34 10.06 -15.76 -3.37
N ARG A 35 9.00 -16.28 -4.02
CA ARG A 35 8.90 -17.70 -4.38
C ARG A 35 10.05 -18.13 -5.30
N ASN A 36 10.33 -17.36 -6.34
CA ASN A 36 11.41 -17.65 -7.29
C ASN A 36 12.78 -17.66 -6.61
N LEU A 37 13.08 -16.64 -5.79
CA LEU A 37 14.34 -16.57 -5.03
C LEU A 37 14.46 -17.70 -4.00
N THR A 38 13.35 -18.19 -3.45
CA THR A 38 13.36 -19.32 -2.51
C THR A 38 13.79 -20.61 -3.21
N VAL A 39 13.23 -20.89 -4.39
CA VAL A 39 13.62 -22.04 -5.23
C VAL A 39 15.09 -21.93 -5.66
N GLU A 40 15.55 -20.74 -6.03
CA GLU A 40 16.96 -20.49 -6.38
C GLU A 40 17.89 -20.73 -5.18
N HIS A 41 17.48 -20.30 -3.98
CA HIS A 41 18.25 -20.49 -2.75
C HIS A 41 18.36 -21.96 -2.34
N GLU A 42 17.31 -22.77 -2.55
CA GLU A 42 17.36 -24.21 -2.31
C GLU A 42 18.34 -24.92 -3.26
N THR A 43 18.47 -24.41 -4.48
CA THR A 43 19.41 -24.97 -5.48
C THR A 43 20.85 -24.50 -5.26
N ASN A 44 21.05 -23.23 -4.88
CA ASN A 44 22.36 -22.63 -4.61
C ASN A 44 22.27 -21.65 -3.41
N PRO A 45 22.51 -22.13 -2.18
CA PRO A 45 22.33 -21.31 -0.99
C PRO A 45 23.43 -20.25 -0.88
N THR A 46 23.14 -19.05 -1.38
CA THR A 46 24.02 -17.88 -1.18
C THR A 46 23.47 -16.94 -0.09
N PRO A 47 24.36 -16.29 0.70
CA PRO A 47 23.94 -15.30 1.70
C PRO A 47 23.25 -14.07 1.08
N ILE A 48 23.47 -13.83 -0.21
CA ILE A 48 22.87 -12.71 -0.97
C ILE A 48 21.38 -12.97 -1.22
N THR A 49 21.01 -14.17 -1.67
CA THR A 49 19.61 -14.55 -1.94
C THR A 49 18.76 -14.48 -0.67
N ARG A 50 19.29 -14.96 0.46
CA ARG A 50 18.63 -14.86 1.77
C ARG A 50 18.32 -13.41 2.16
N LYS A 51 19.28 -12.50 1.95
CA LYS A 51 19.12 -11.08 2.29
C LYS A 51 18.10 -10.38 1.38
N GLN A 52 18.00 -10.76 0.11
CA GLN A 52 16.98 -10.24 -0.80
C GLN A 52 15.57 -10.70 -0.41
N ILE A 53 15.40 -11.99 -0.08
CA ILE A 53 14.12 -12.53 0.41
C ILE A 53 13.63 -11.77 1.64
N GLU A 54 14.52 -11.53 2.62
CA GLU A 54 14.14 -10.80 3.83
C GLU A 54 13.72 -9.35 3.55
N ASN A 55 14.41 -8.66 2.64
CA ASN A 55 14.05 -7.31 2.21
C ASN A 55 12.71 -7.27 1.48
N LEU A 56 12.45 -8.22 0.57
CA LEU A 56 11.16 -8.32 -0.12
C LEU A 56 10.02 -8.67 0.84
N ARG A 57 10.29 -9.54 1.83
CA ARG A 57 9.32 -9.88 2.87
C ARG A 57 8.93 -8.65 3.70
N LYS A 58 9.90 -7.80 4.07
CA LYS A 58 9.61 -6.53 4.76
C LYS A 58 8.71 -5.61 3.93
N ARG A 59 8.99 -5.47 2.62
CA ARG A 59 8.13 -4.72 1.70
C ARG A 59 6.73 -5.29 1.61
N LEU A 60 6.61 -6.62 1.48
CA LEU A 60 5.34 -7.32 1.43
C LEU A 60 4.47 -7.02 2.67
N TYR A 61 5.07 -6.98 3.87
CA TYR A 61 4.35 -6.62 5.09
C TYR A 61 3.89 -5.16 5.09
N ILE A 62 4.72 -4.22 4.60
CA ILE A 62 4.33 -2.81 4.47
C ILE A 62 3.15 -2.68 3.48
N THR A 63 3.21 -3.37 2.34
CA THR A 63 2.12 -3.44 1.34
C THR A 63 0.83 -4.00 1.94
N ARG A 64 0.93 -5.02 2.79
CA ARG A 64 -0.23 -5.56 3.51
C ARG A 64 -0.80 -4.54 4.49
N SER A 65 0.05 -3.86 5.26
CA SER A 65 -0.40 -2.86 6.23
C SER A 65 -1.11 -1.69 5.57
N MET A 66 -0.60 -1.15 4.45
CA MET A 66 -1.29 -0.07 3.72
C MET A 66 -2.68 -0.50 3.23
N GLN A 67 -2.84 -1.75 2.78
CA GLN A 67 -4.14 -2.29 2.40
C GLN A 67 -5.09 -2.38 3.59
N ILE A 68 -4.64 -2.89 4.74
CA ILE A 68 -5.49 -2.99 5.94
C ILE A 68 -6.00 -1.60 6.34
N PHE A 69 -5.14 -0.60 6.43
CA PHE A 69 -5.57 0.77 6.75
C PHE A 69 -6.53 1.35 5.71
N GLY A 70 -6.29 1.11 4.42
CA GLY A 70 -7.15 1.59 3.34
C GLY A 70 -8.54 0.93 3.35
N VAL A 71 -8.61 -0.39 3.56
CA VAL A 71 -9.88 -1.13 3.66
C VAL A 71 -10.63 -0.74 4.93
N SER A 72 -9.94 -0.59 6.06
CA SER A 72 -10.56 -0.13 7.31
C SER A 72 -11.12 1.28 7.18
N SER A 73 -10.41 2.18 6.50
CA SER A 73 -10.92 3.52 6.16
C SER A 73 -12.19 3.45 5.31
N LEU A 74 -12.19 2.64 4.24
CA LEU A 74 -13.35 2.45 3.38
C LEU A 74 -14.56 1.92 4.17
N LEU A 75 -14.35 0.92 5.02
CA LEU A 75 -15.39 0.32 5.83
C LEU A 75 -16.01 1.33 6.80
N LEU A 76 -15.18 2.16 7.45
CA LEU A 76 -15.65 3.27 8.27
C LEU A 76 -16.41 4.33 7.44
N CYS A 77 -16.01 4.56 6.20
CA CYS A 77 -16.70 5.48 5.29
C CYS A 77 -18.09 4.96 4.89
N VAL A 78 -18.25 3.65 4.70
CA VAL A 78 -19.57 3.01 4.46
C VAL A 78 -20.45 3.15 5.71
N ILE A 79 -19.91 2.89 6.90
CA ILE A 79 -20.63 3.07 8.17
C ILE A 79 -21.02 4.54 8.37
N CYS A 80 -20.14 5.48 8.03
CA CYS A 80 -20.45 6.91 8.06
C CYS A 80 -21.63 7.25 7.15
N THR A 81 -21.63 6.74 5.91
CA THR A 81 -22.71 6.97 4.94
C THR A 81 -24.04 6.39 5.45
N LEU A 82 -24.00 5.25 6.13
CA LEU A 82 -25.17 4.67 6.80
C LEU A 82 -25.70 5.57 7.93
N PHE A 83 -24.83 6.18 8.74
CA PHE A 83 -25.26 7.12 9.78
C PHE A 83 -25.82 8.42 9.23
N ILE A 84 -25.27 8.93 8.11
CA ILE A 84 -25.86 10.07 7.38
C ILE A 84 -27.28 9.70 6.92
N TYR A 85 -27.47 8.51 6.36
CA TYR A 85 -28.78 8.02 5.94
C TYR A 85 -29.79 7.91 7.09
N LEU A 86 -29.33 7.52 8.29
CA LEU A 86 -30.15 7.46 9.50
C LEU A 86 -30.39 8.85 10.16
N GLY A 87 -29.83 9.93 9.62
CA GLY A 87 -29.96 11.29 10.14
C GLY A 87 -29.03 11.63 11.31
N TRP A 88 -28.04 10.79 11.63
CA TRP A 88 -27.10 11.00 12.73
C TRP A 88 -25.84 11.76 12.29
N GLN A 89 -26.02 13.04 11.96
CA GLN A 89 -24.98 13.88 11.35
C GLN A 89 -23.74 14.09 12.23
N LEU A 90 -23.90 14.34 13.54
CA LEU A 90 -22.77 14.53 14.45
C LEU A 90 -21.88 13.28 14.54
N THR A 91 -22.50 12.11 14.71
CA THR A 91 -21.79 10.82 14.78
C THR A 91 -21.08 10.51 13.46
N ALA A 92 -21.73 10.80 12.33
CA ALA A 92 -21.14 10.64 11.01
C ALA A 92 -19.86 11.47 10.83
N ILE A 93 -19.84 12.74 11.27
CA ILE A 93 -18.66 13.61 11.15
C ILE A 93 -17.44 13.02 11.89
N TYR A 94 -17.63 12.53 13.13
CA TYR A 94 -16.52 11.93 13.89
C TYR A 94 -15.99 10.67 13.21
N ILE A 95 -16.88 9.79 12.74
CA ILE A 95 -16.48 8.55 12.06
C ILE A 95 -15.79 8.85 10.73
N PHE A 96 -16.28 9.84 9.99
CA PHE A 96 -15.66 10.30 8.76
C PHE A 96 -14.24 10.81 8.99
N GLY A 97 -14.03 11.60 10.05
CA GLY A 97 -12.69 12.06 10.44
C GLY A 97 -11.73 10.91 10.72
N ILE A 98 -12.17 9.88 11.45
CA ILE A 98 -11.36 8.68 11.71
C ILE A 98 -11.08 7.93 10.40
N ALA A 99 -12.08 7.77 9.54
CA ALA A 99 -11.90 7.13 8.24
C ALA A 99 -10.83 7.85 7.40
N LEU A 100 -10.88 9.18 7.32
CA LEU A 100 -9.89 9.97 6.59
C LEU A 100 -8.49 9.84 7.21
N PHE A 101 -8.38 9.84 8.54
CA PHE A 101 -7.10 9.65 9.21
C PHE A 101 -6.45 8.31 8.87
N LEU A 102 -7.22 7.21 8.87
CA LEU A 102 -6.73 5.91 8.42
C LEU A 102 -6.30 5.93 6.94
N LEU A 103 -7.01 6.65 6.08
CA LEU A 103 -6.67 6.78 4.67
C LEU A 103 -5.32 7.50 4.49
N VAL A 104 -5.09 8.57 5.24
CA VAL A 104 -3.83 9.31 5.24
C VAL A 104 -2.67 8.41 5.67
N ILE A 105 -2.86 7.58 6.71
CA ILE A 105 -1.85 6.60 7.11
C ILE A 105 -1.57 5.59 5.99
N SER A 106 -2.60 5.05 5.34
CA SER A 106 -2.47 4.12 4.21
C SER A 106 -1.65 4.73 3.07
N LEU A 107 -1.96 5.97 2.68
CA LEU A 107 -1.26 6.68 1.62
C LEU A 107 0.18 7.03 2.01
N GLY A 108 0.42 7.44 3.25
CA GLY A 108 1.78 7.69 3.74
C GLY A 108 2.67 6.44 3.69
N LEU A 109 2.12 5.28 4.05
CA LEU A 109 2.82 4.00 3.91
C LEU A 109 3.11 3.67 2.44
N SER A 110 2.16 3.92 1.55
CA SER A 110 2.31 3.72 0.10
C SER A 110 3.44 4.57 -0.49
N ILE A 111 3.53 5.85 -0.11
CA ILE A 111 4.63 6.73 -0.54
C ILE A 111 5.98 6.19 -0.05
N ARG A 112 6.10 5.82 1.23
CA ARG A 112 7.35 5.28 1.78
C ARG A 112 7.78 4.01 1.05
N GLU A 113 6.83 3.15 0.74
CA GLU A 113 7.08 1.88 0.06
C GLU A 113 7.46 2.10 -1.42
N LEU A 114 6.86 3.08 -2.10
CA LEU A 114 7.28 3.54 -3.44
C LEU A 114 8.73 4.05 -3.45
N LEU A 115 9.11 4.92 -2.51
CA LEU A 115 10.47 5.44 -2.40
C LEU A 115 11.50 4.32 -2.16
N ILE A 116 11.19 3.38 -1.27
CA ILE A 116 12.05 2.22 -1.02
C ILE A 116 12.18 1.39 -2.30
N SER A 117 11.08 1.18 -3.04
CA SER A 117 11.06 0.42 -4.29
C SER A 117 11.99 0.96 -5.35
N VAL A 118 11.89 2.25 -5.64
CA VAL A 118 12.76 2.96 -6.59
C VAL A 118 14.22 2.85 -6.16
N LYS A 119 14.52 3.10 -4.88
CA LYS A 119 15.89 3.05 -4.36
C LYS A 119 16.56 1.68 -4.51
N ALA A 120 15.83 0.58 -4.32
CA ALA A 120 16.41 -0.74 -4.53
C ALA A 120 16.58 -1.10 -6.01
N LEU A 121 15.71 -0.57 -6.88
CA LEU A 121 15.85 -0.73 -8.33
C LEU A 121 17.09 0.00 -8.83
N GLU A 122 17.30 1.23 -8.38
CA GLU A 122 18.47 2.04 -8.71
C GLU A 122 19.79 1.38 -8.25
N PHE A 123 19.81 0.82 -7.02
CA PHE A 123 20.96 0.04 -6.54
C PHE A 123 21.24 -1.23 -7.37
N HIS A 124 20.20 -1.82 -7.97
CA HIS A 124 20.36 -3.00 -8.83
C HIS A 124 20.86 -2.60 -10.23
N LEU A 125 20.38 -1.49 -10.78
CA LEU A 125 20.85 -0.93 -12.06
C LEU A 125 22.31 -0.45 -11.97
N ASP A 126 22.69 0.26 -10.91
CA ASP A 126 24.08 0.73 -10.72
C ASP A 126 25.11 -0.42 -10.62
N ARG A 127 24.68 -1.66 -10.32
CA ARG A 127 25.55 -2.85 -10.39
C ARG A 127 25.64 -3.45 -11.79
N ILE A 128 24.65 -3.22 -12.65
CA ILE A 128 24.58 -3.76 -14.01
C ILE A 128 25.23 -2.83 -15.03
N ASP A 129 25.28 -1.51 -14.76
CA ASP A 129 26.00 -0.52 -15.57
C ASP A 129 27.37 -0.14 -14.98
N PRO A 130 28.48 -0.84 -15.32
CA PRO A 130 29.83 -0.43 -14.92
C PRO A 130 30.33 0.89 -15.55
N PHE A 131 29.53 1.55 -16.39
CA PHE A 131 29.94 2.76 -17.13
C PHE A 131 29.62 4.09 -16.43
N LYS A 132 28.85 4.13 -15.33
CA LYS A 132 28.50 5.39 -14.65
C LYS A 132 29.51 5.83 -13.57
N LYS A 133 30.73 5.29 -13.57
CA LYS A 133 31.80 5.69 -12.63
C LYS A 133 32.91 6.53 -13.27
N ARG A 134 32.76 6.96 -14.54
CA ARG A 134 33.68 7.90 -15.20
C ARG A 134 32.92 8.91 -16.05
N SER A 135 32.33 9.93 -15.41
CA SER A 135 32.26 11.28 -15.98
C SER A 135 32.23 12.29 -14.85
#